data_AF-A0A1W1YYK5-F1
#
_entry.id   AF-A0A1W1YYK5-F1
#
_cell.length_a   1.000
_cell.length_b   1.000
_cell.length_c   1.000
_cell.angle_alpha   90.00
_cell.angle_beta   90.00
_cell.angle_gamma   90.00
#
_symmetry.space_group_name_H-M   'P 1'
#
loop_
_entity.id
_entity.type
_entity.pdbx_description
1 polymer ?
#
loop_
_entity_poly.entity_id
_entity_poly.type
_entity_poly.pdbx_seq_one_letter_code
_entity_poly.pdbx_strand_id
1 'polypeptide(L)'
;MTASTNFKIAEAFETKDTFEASIHDGDATALFTSGSAPAGADAFLGDAADLFTSGSAPVTSEAFAGEATGLFTSGSAPATSSAALIGDAVEMFTSGSAPVTSDATTGDAVEMFTSGSAPVTSDATTGDAVEMFTSGSAPVTSDATTGDAVEMFTSGSAPVTSDATTGDAVEMFTSGSAPVADARITDGEATALFTSGS
;
A
#
# COMPACT_ATOMS: atom_id res chain seq x y z
N MET A 1 -11.26 4.67 -39.80
CA MET A 1 -10.51 3.61 -39.10
C MET A 1 -10.75 3.82 -37.63
N THR A 2 -11.64 3.04 -37.04
CA THR A 2 -11.93 3.10 -35.61
C THR A 2 -11.18 1.92 -35.01
N ALA A 3 -10.11 2.18 -34.26
CA ALA A 3 -9.40 1.13 -33.55
C ALA A 3 -10.30 0.67 -32.40
N SER A 4 -10.79 -0.58 -32.47
CA SER A 4 -11.45 -1.22 -31.33
C SER A 4 -10.36 -1.77 -30.40
N THR A 5 -10.13 -1.08 -29.29
CA THR A 5 -9.33 -1.59 -28.17
C THR A 5 -10.14 -2.70 -27.50
N ASN A 6 -9.70 -3.96 -27.63
CA ASN A 6 -10.37 -5.10 -27.02
C ASN A 6 -9.94 -5.19 -25.55
N PHE A 7 -10.75 -4.64 -24.65
CA PHE A 7 -10.64 -4.90 -23.21
C PHE A 7 -11.01 -6.37 -22.95
N LYS A 8 -10.06 -7.16 -22.43
CA LYS A 8 -10.31 -8.55 -22.00
C LYS A 8 -10.69 -8.52 -20.51
N ILE A 9 -11.97 -8.68 -20.20
CA ILE A 9 -12.44 -8.86 -18.82
C ILE A 9 -12.54 -10.38 -18.57
N ALA A 10 -11.76 -10.89 -17.62
CA ALA A 10 -11.86 -12.27 -17.15
C ALA A 10 -12.64 -12.29 -15.82
N GLU A 11 -13.89 -12.77 -15.84
CA GLU A 11 -14.69 -12.99 -14.63
C GLU A 11 -14.49 -14.43 -14.14
N ALA A 12 -13.92 -14.62 -12.95
CA ALA A 12 -13.72 -15.95 -12.34
C ALA A 12 -14.61 -16.12 -11.09
N PHE A 13 -15.50 -17.12 -11.11
CA PHE A 13 -16.31 -17.53 -9.96
C PHE A 13 -15.72 -18.81 -9.34
N GLU A 14 -14.94 -18.60 -8.28
CA GLU A 14 -14.55 -19.52 -7.19
C GLU A 14 -13.67 -20.78 -7.43
N THR A 15 -12.66 -20.84 -6.54
CA THR A 15 -11.76 -21.93 -6.11
C THR A 15 -10.65 -22.43 -7.02
N LYS A 16 -9.46 -21.92 -6.69
CA LYS A 16 -8.19 -22.66 -6.60
C LYS A 16 -7.55 -23.01 -7.94
N ASP A 17 -7.01 -22.00 -8.61
CA ASP A 17 -5.76 -22.13 -9.37
C ASP A 17 -5.09 -20.75 -9.38
N THR A 18 -3.78 -20.75 -9.13
CA THR A 18 -2.90 -19.58 -9.31
C THR A 18 -3.00 -19.16 -10.78
N PHE A 19 -3.60 -17.99 -11.05
CA PHE A 19 -3.67 -17.43 -12.39
C PHE A 19 -2.51 -16.43 -12.57
N GLU A 20 -1.48 -16.84 -13.29
CA GLU A 20 -0.45 -15.92 -13.81
C GLU A 20 -1.00 -15.23 -15.06
N ALA A 21 -1.53 -14.01 -14.92
CA ALA A 21 -1.89 -13.18 -16.06
C ALA A 21 -0.65 -12.44 -16.57
N SER A 22 0.26 -13.15 -17.23
CA SER A 22 1.42 -12.53 -17.88
C SER A 22 0.97 -11.75 -19.13
N ILE A 23 0.95 -10.42 -19.05
CA ILE A 23 0.80 -9.51 -20.18
C ILE A 23 2.13 -8.77 -20.35
N HIS A 24 2.92 -9.18 -21.33
CA HIS A 24 4.17 -8.51 -21.66
C HIS A 24 3.98 -7.21 -22.48
N ASP A 25 2.75 -6.69 -22.63
CA ASP A 25 2.39 -5.66 -23.62
C ASP A 25 1.56 -4.46 -23.08
N GLY A 26 1.52 -4.21 -21.76
CA GLY A 26 1.08 -2.92 -21.21
C GLY A 26 -0.38 -2.81 -20.78
N ASP A 27 -0.73 -3.51 -19.69
CA ASP A 27 -1.83 -3.26 -18.73
C ASP A 27 -2.40 -4.60 -18.25
N ALA A 28 -2.19 -4.94 -16.98
CA ALA A 28 -2.74 -6.11 -16.31
C ALA A 28 -3.89 -5.66 -15.39
N THR A 29 -5.04 -6.35 -15.45
CA THR A 29 -6.13 -6.12 -14.50
C THR A 29 -6.65 -7.44 -13.98
N ALA A 30 -6.70 -7.62 -12.66
CA ALA A 30 -7.24 -8.81 -12.05
C ALA A 30 -8.28 -8.50 -10.95
N LEU A 31 -9.34 -9.31 -10.92
CA LEU A 31 -10.40 -9.23 -9.91
C LEU A 31 -10.57 -10.60 -9.25
N PHE A 32 -10.30 -10.67 -7.96
CA PHE A 32 -10.38 -11.89 -7.16
C PHE A 32 -11.40 -11.73 -6.04
N THR A 33 -12.41 -12.61 -6.03
CA THR A 33 -13.30 -12.82 -4.87
C THR A 33 -13.16 -14.26 -4.41
N SER A 34 -12.65 -14.50 -3.19
CA SER A 34 -12.31 -15.86 -2.73
C SER A 34 -12.35 -16.00 -1.21
N GLY A 35 -12.79 -17.13 -0.68
CA GLY A 35 -12.58 -17.45 0.75
C GLY A 35 -11.12 -17.80 1.10
N SER A 36 -10.30 -18.13 0.10
CA SER A 36 -8.89 -18.54 0.22
C SER A 36 -7.95 -17.38 -0.13
N ALA A 37 -6.65 -17.51 0.18
CA ALA A 37 -5.62 -16.51 -0.13
C ALA A 37 -5.36 -16.43 -1.64
N PRO A 38 -5.87 -15.43 -2.38
CA PRO A 38 -5.52 -15.26 -3.79
C PRO A 38 -4.08 -14.73 -3.91
N ALA A 39 -3.42 -15.09 -5.03
CA ALA A 39 -2.15 -14.48 -5.44
C ALA A 39 -2.40 -13.63 -6.69
N GLY A 40 -1.91 -12.39 -6.70
CA GLY A 40 -2.02 -11.44 -7.82
C GLY A 40 -1.14 -11.76 -9.02
N ALA A 41 -1.21 -10.92 -10.05
CA ALA A 41 -0.53 -11.14 -11.33
C ALA A 41 0.64 -10.16 -11.54
N ASP A 42 1.78 -10.71 -11.96
CA ASP A 42 3.00 -9.95 -12.24
C ASP A 42 2.91 -9.19 -13.58
N ALA A 43 3.20 -7.89 -13.59
CA ALA A 43 3.41 -7.10 -14.82
C ALA A 43 4.91 -6.79 -14.99
N PHE A 44 5.56 -7.37 -16.00
CA PHE A 44 7.00 -7.10 -16.22
C PHE A 44 7.26 -5.70 -16.80
N LEU A 45 6.29 -5.17 -17.57
CA LEU A 45 6.28 -3.80 -18.11
C LEU A 45 4.81 -3.35 -18.27
N GLY A 46 4.49 -2.13 -17.83
CA GLY A 46 3.15 -1.52 -17.92
C GLY A 46 2.38 -1.52 -16.61
N ASP A 47 1.12 -1.11 -16.66
CA ASP A 47 0.37 -0.81 -15.44
C ASP A 47 -0.34 -2.07 -14.91
N ALA A 48 -0.46 -2.20 -13.60
CA ALA A 48 -1.13 -3.32 -12.92
C ALA A 48 -2.29 -2.78 -12.06
N ALA A 49 -3.47 -3.38 -12.19
CA ALA A 49 -4.65 -3.02 -11.42
C ALA A 49 -5.32 -4.25 -10.81
N ASP A 50 -5.23 -4.42 -9.50
CA ASP A 50 -5.76 -5.57 -8.80
C ASP A 50 -6.85 -5.21 -7.79
N LEU A 51 -7.89 -6.04 -7.72
CA LEU A 51 -8.96 -5.95 -6.73
C LEU A 51 -9.19 -7.30 -6.05
N PHE A 52 -8.93 -7.36 -4.75
CA PHE A 52 -9.09 -8.56 -3.91
C PHE A 52 -10.19 -8.38 -2.86
N THR A 53 -11.13 -9.30 -2.82
CA THR A 53 -12.05 -9.49 -1.68
C THR A 53 -11.89 -10.91 -1.16
N SER A 54 -11.31 -11.07 0.05
CA SER A 54 -11.02 -12.39 0.61
C SER A 54 -11.29 -12.57 2.10
N GLY A 55 -11.60 -13.80 2.54
CA GLY A 55 -11.56 -14.15 3.97
C GLY A 55 -10.14 -14.37 4.51
N SER A 56 -9.19 -14.62 3.60
CA SER A 56 -7.79 -14.97 3.88
C SER A 56 -6.84 -13.88 3.38
N ALA A 57 -5.56 -13.98 3.73
CA ALA A 57 -4.52 -13.03 3.36
C ALA A 57 -4.22 -13.08 1.85
N PRO A 58 -4.61 -12.08 1.03
CA PRO A 58 -4.09 -11.99 -0.33
C PRO A 58 -2.58 -11.68 -0.28
N VAL A 59 -1.84 -12.24 -1.24
CA VAL A 59 -0.43 -11.92 -1.46
C VAL A 59 -0.27 -11.43 -2.90
N THR A 60 0.29 -10.25 -3.11
CA THR A 60 0.55 -9.71 -4.45
C THR A 60 2.04 -9.54 -4.70
N SER A 61 2.40 -9.60 -5.97
CA SER A 61 3.76 -9.36 -6.44
C SER A 61 3.71 -8.60 -7.78
N GLU A 62 4.30 -7.40 -7.76
CA GLU A 62 5.05 -6.70 -8.81
C GLU A 62 4.37 -6.22 -10.12
N ALA A 63 4.46 -4.91 -10.33
CA ALA A 63 4.89 -4.32 -11.60
C ALA A 63 6.41 -4.03 -11.58
N PHE A 64 7.22 -4.64 -12.46
CA PHE A 64 8.66 -4.35 -12.49
C PHE A 64 8.97 -2.93 -13.00
N ALA A 65 8.15 -2.42 -13.93
CA ALA A 65 8.14 -1.01 -14.30
C ALA A 65 6.76 -0.60 -14.84
N GLY A 66 6.18 0.47 -14.28
CA GLY A 66 4.82 0.92 -14.57
C GLY A 66 4.07 1.35 -13.32
N GLU A 67 2.80 1.69 -13.46
CA GLU A 67 1.93 2.08 -12.34
C GLU A 67 1.26 0.85 -11.73
N ALA A 68 1.17 0.77 -10.41
CA ALA A 68 0.45 -0.29 -9.70
C ALA A 68 -0.73 0.29 -8.91
N THR A 69 -1.89 -0.34 -9.01
CA THR A 69 -3.08 0.03 -8.22
C THR A 69 -3.71 -1.21 -7.60
N GLY A 70 -3.83 -1.24 -6.27
CA GLY A 70 -4.36 -2.40 -5.53
C GLY A 70 -5.49 -2.02 -4.59
N LEU A 71 -6.60 -2.76 -4.59
CA LEU A 71 -7.63 -2.67 -3.56
C LEU A 71 -7.83 -4.01 -2.86
N PHE A 72 -7.63 -4.04 -1.55
CA PHE A 72 -7.64 -5.25 -0.74
C PHE A 72 -8.69 -5.16 0.37
N THR A 73 -9.74 -5.96 0.29
CA THR A 73 -10.69 -6.15 1.39
C THR A 73 -10.51 -7.55 1.95
N SER A 74 -10.04 -7.68 3.20
CA SER A 74 -9.83 -9.00 3.82
C SER A 74 -10.23 -9.14 5.29
N GLY A 75 -10.68 -10.32 5.70
CA GLY A 75 -10.79 -10.67 7.12
C GLY A 75 -9.42 -10.89 7.80
N SER A 76 -8.40 -11.23 7.01
CA SER A 76 -7.03 -11.56 7.43
C SER A 76 -6.04 -10.50 6.92
N ALA A 77 -4.78 -10.59 7.33
CA ALA A 77 -3.72 -9.63 7.00
C ALA A 77 -3.28 -9.76 5.53
N PRO A 78 -3.58 -8.81 4.62
CA PRO A 78 -2.95 -8.74 3.31
C PRO A 78 -1.44 -8.59 3.48
N ALA A 79 -0.66 -9.22 2.61
CA ALA A 79 0.78 -9.02 2.53
C ALA A 79 1.15 -8.65 1.10
N THR A 80 1.53 -7.41 0.86
CA THR A 80 2.00 -6.94 -0.45
C THR A 80 3.52 -6.79 -0.38
N SER A 81 4.21 -7.24 -1.42
CA SER A 81 5.65 -7.04 -1.56
C SER A 81 5.92 -6.38 -2.90
N SER A 82 6.48 -5.17 -2.84
CA SER A 82 6.93 -4.31 -3.94
C SER A 82 5.89 -4.18 -5.06
N ALA A 83 4.94 -3.27 -4.85
CA ALA A 83 3.88 -2.97 -5.81
C ALA A 83 4.42 -2.51 -7.18
N ALA A 84 5.42 -1.62 -7.19
CA ALA A 84 6.14 -1.18 -8.38
C ALA A 84 7.65 -1.05 -8.13
N LEU A 85 8.52 -1.82 -8.80
CA LEU A 85 9.97 -1.63 -8.60
C LEU A 85 10.44 -0.27 -9.16
N ILE A 86 9.85 0.15 -10.29
CA ILE A 86 10.09 1.45 -10.94
C ILE A 86 8.75 2.02 -11.44
N GLY A 87 8.19 2.99 -10.74
CA GLY A 87 6.91 3.63 -11.05
C GLY A 87 6.06 3.83 -9.80
N ASP A 88 4.86 4.35 -10.00
CA ASP A 88 4.03 4.80 -8.89
C ASP A 88 3.10 3.68 -8.41
N ALA A 89 2.83 3.64 -7.11
CA ALA A 89 1.96 2.66 -6.47
C ALA A 89 0.81 3.36 -5.73
N VAL A 90 -0.41 2.81 -5.87
CA VAL A 90 -1.59 3.26 -5.14
C VAL A 90 -2.31 2.05 -4.55
N GLU A 91 -2.21 1.86 -3.23
CA GLU A 91 -2.81 0.71 -2.55
C GLU A 91 -3.83 1.12 -1.49
N MET A 92 -4.92 0.36 -1.39
CA MET A 92 -5.94 0.56 -0.36
C MET A 92 -6.29 -0.76 0.31
N PHE A 93 -6.17 -0.78 1.62
CA PHE A 93 -6.40 -1.93 2.47
C PHE A 93 -7.55 -1.69 3.43
N THR A 94 -8.51 -2.62 3.43
CA THR A 94 -9.54 -2.74 4.46
C THR A 94 -9.43 -4.12 5.07
N SER A 95 -8.97 -4.21 6.32
CA SER A 95 -8.77 -5.51 6.99
C SER A 95 -9.19 -5.59 8.45
N GLY A 96 -9.63 -6.76 8.90
CA GLY A 96 -9.74 -7.04 10.35
C GLY A 96 -8.37 -7.17 11.03
N SER A 97 -7.33 -7.51 10.26
CA SER A 97 -5.97 -7.81 10.72
C SER A 97 -4.97 -6.80 10.15
N ALA A 98 -3.71 -6.89 10.59
CA ALA A 98 -2.63 -5.97 10.23
C ALA A 98 -2.13 -6.21 8.80
N PRO A 99 -2.37 -5.32 7.82
CA PRO A 99 -1.70 -5.40 6.53
C PRO A 99 -0.20 -5.21 6.72
N VAL A 100 0.60 -5.90 5.91
CA VAL A 100 2.05 -5.71 5.81
C VAL A 100 2.37 -5.34 4.38
N THR A 101 2.91 -4.15 4.17
CA THR A 101 3.22 -3.62 2.84
C THR A 101 4.71 -3.31 2.74
N SER A 102 5.21 -3.29 1.51
CA SER A 102 6.56 -2.85 1.19
C SER A 102 6.52 -2.29 -0.22
N ASP A 103 6.83 -1.02 -0.37
CA ASP A 103 6.50 -0.24 -1.56
C ASP A 103 7.70 0.06 -2.47
N ALA A 104 7.48 0.96 -3.43
CA ALA A 104 8.28 1.10 -4.64
C ALA A 104 9.77 1.35 -4.39
N THR A 105 10.67 0.68 -5.10
CA THR A 105 12.10 1.03 -4.97
C THR A 105 12.38 2.41 -5.58
N THR A 106 11.63 2.81 -6.61
CA THR A 106 11.71 4.14 -7.21
C THR A 106 10.35 4.55 -7.78
N GLY A 107 9.80 5.68 -7.33
CA GLY A 107 8.49 6.19 -7.73
C GLY A 107 7.67 6.61 -6.51
N ASP A 108 6.50 7.19 -6.75
CA ASP A 108 5.66 7.71 -5.67
C ASP A 108 4.72 6.62 -5.13
N ALA A 109 4.47 6.62 -3.83
CA ALA A 109 3.61 5.66 -3.15
C ALA A 109 2.43 6.36 -2.47
N VAL A 110 1.23 5.83 -2.64
CA VAL A 110 0.03 6.29 -1.92
C VAL A 110 -0.70 5.10 -1.32
N GLU A 111 -0.66 5.00 0.00
CA GLU A 111 -1.29 3.89 0.72
C GLU A 111 -2.42 4.35 1.66
N MET A 112 -3.52 3.61 1.68
CA MET A 112 -4.61 3.84 2.63
C MET A 112 -4.98 2.57 3.38
N PHE A 113 -4.94 2.64 4.71
CA PHE A 113 -5.23 1.53 5.60
C PHE A 113 -6.45 1.82 6.47
N THR A 114 -7.41 0.91 6.44
CA THR A 114 -8.49 0.80 7.42
C THR A 114 -8.39 -0.56 8.08
N SER A 115 -7.94 -0.62 9.35
CA SER A 115 -7.75 -1.89 10.03
C SER A 115 -8.20 -1.94 11.49
N GLY A 116 -8.65 -3.10 11.96
CA GLY A 116 -8.79 -3.36 13.40
C GLY A 116 -7.45 -3.47 14.14
N SER A 117 -6.39 -3.81 13.41
CA SER A 117 -5.03 -4.08 13.92
C SER A 117 -4.02 -3.08 13.35
N ALA A 118 -2.77 -3.15 13.81
CA ALA A 118 -1.70 -2.23 13.45
C ALA A 118 -1.09 -2.58 12.07
N PRO A 119 -1.29 -1.78 11.02
CA PRO A 119 -0.55 -1.97 9.77
C PRO A 119 0.96 -1.79 9.99
N VAL A 120 1.75 -2.49 9.18
CA VAL A 120 3.21 -2.34 9.14
C VAL A 120 3.61 -2.01 7.71
N THR A 121 4.19 -0.85 7.49
CA THR A 121 4.52 -0.33 6.17
C THR A 121 6.00 0.02 6.05
N SER A 122 6.52 -0.09 4.83
CA SER A 122 7.87 0.31 4.45
C SER A 122 7.84 0.89 3.05
N ASP A 123 8.14 2.18 2.96
CA ASP A 123 7.88 2.97 1.77
C ASP A 123 9.10 3.17 0.89
N ALA A 124 8.91 3.99 -0.15
CA ALA A 124 9.75 4.02 -1.31
C ALA A 124 11.22 4.36 -1.03
N THR A 125 12.17 3.62 -1.61
CA THR A 125 13.59 4.02 -1.42
C THR A 125 13.89 5.38 -2.05
N THR A 126 13.18 5.75 -3.11
CA THR A 126 13.28 7.06 -3.77
C THR A 126 11.95 7.46 -4.38
N GLY A 127 11.38 8.60 -3.98
CA GLY A 127 10.07 9.09 -4.41
C GLY A 127 9.25 9.59 -3.22
N ASP A 128 8.10 10.19 -3.49
CA ASP A 128 7.24 10.74 -2.45
C ASP A 128 6.30 9.66 -1.91
N ALA A 129 5.98 9.71 -0.61
CA ALA A 129 5.10 8.78 0.06
C ALA A 129 3.91 9.51 0.71
N VAL A 130 2.70 9.00 0.52
CA VAL A 130 1.50 9.51 1.19
C VAL A 130 0.72 8.36 1.80
N GLU A 131 0.70 8.30 3.13
CA GLU A 131 0.03 7.24 3.85
C GLU A 131 -1.12 7.76 4.73
N MET A 132 -2.23 7.00 4.75
CA MET A 132 -3.34 7.27 5.65
C MET A 132 -3.77 6.03 6.41
N PHE A 133 -3.73 6.12 7.74
CA PHE A 133 -4.09 5.04 8.65
C PHE A 133 -5.34 5.38 9.46
N THR A 134 -6.32 4.49 9.41
CA THR A 134 -7.44 4.43 10.35
C THR A 134 -7.39 3.08 11.05
N SER A 135 -6.97 3.06 12.32
CA SER A 135 -6.79 1.79 13.06
C SER A 135 -7.27 1.79 14.52
N GLY A 136 -7.70 0.64 15.01
CA GLY A 136 -7.87 0.43 16.46
C GLY A 136 -6.54 0.35 17.22
N SER A 137 -5.45 0.02 16.53
CA SER A 137 -4.11 -0.22 17.08
C SER A 137 -3.07 0.74 16.48
N ALA A 138 -1.85 0.72 16.99
CA ALA A 138 -0.76 1.61 16.61
C ALA A 138 -0.09 1.16 15.31
N PRO A 139 -0.24 1.87 14.18
CA PRO A 139 0.52 1.58 12.97
C PRO A 139 2.03 1.74 13.21
N VAL A 140 2.82 0.97 12.45
CA VAL A 140 4.29 1.07 12.43
C VAL A 140 4.70 1.38 11.00
N THR A 141 5.35 2.52 10.78
CA THR A 141 5.70 3.01 9.45
C THR A 141 7.18 3.30 9.33
N SER A 142 7.69 3.21 8.11
CA SER A 142 9.07 3.53 7.78
C SER A 142 9.15 4.15 6.40
N ASP A 143 9.51 5.42 6.35
CA ASP A 143 9.31 6.28 5.18
C ASP A 143 10.52 6.29 4.24
N ALA A 144 10.33 7.02 3.13
CA ALA A 144 11.25 7.05 2.02
C ALA A 144 12.68 7.45 2.38
N THR A 145 13.69 6.75 1.84
CA THR A 145 15.09 7.18 2.06
C THR A 145 15.38 8.53 1.39
N THR A 146 14.69 8.85 0.29
CA THR A 146 14.80 10.12 -0.43
C THR A 146 13.46 10.49 -1.05
N GLY A 147 12.89 11.64 -0.68
CA GLY A 147 11.59 12.13 -1.14
C GLY A 147 10.76 12.67 0.02
N ASP A 148 9.61 13.26 -0.29
CA ASP A 148 8.73 13.84 0.72
C ASP A 148 7.76 12.78 1.26
N ALA A 149 7.47 12.82 2.56
CA ALA A 149 6.55 11.90 3.23
C ALA A 149 5.39 12.67 3.87
N VAL A 150 4.16 12.19 3.66
CA VAL A 150 2.96 12.73 4.30
C VAL A 150 2.15 11.61 4.92
N GLU A 151 2.08 11.59 6.24
CA GLU A 151 1.37 10.56 6.98
C GLU A 151 0.21 11.14 7.78
N MET A 152 -0.93 10.44 7.75
CA MET A 152 -2.08 10.75 8.60
C MET A 152 -2.53 9.53 9.39
N PHE A 153 -2.52 9.66 10.72
CA PHE A 153 -2.94 8.62 11.64
C PHE A 153 -4.22 9.00 12.37
N THR A 154 -5.23 8.15 12.28
CA THR A 154 -6.40 8.14 13.15
C THR A 154 -6.42 6.81 13.90
N SER A 155 -5.99 6.80 15.17
CA SER A 155 -5.84 5.56 15.93
C SER A 155 -6.33 5.60 17.38
N GLY A 156 -6.78 4.45 17.89
CA GLY A 156 -6.99 4.28 19.34
C GLY A 156 -5.67 4.25 20.15
N SER A 157 -4.55 3.96 19.50
CA SER A 157 -3.22 3.80 20.12
C SER A 157 -2.19 4.74 19.47
N ALA A 158 -1.00 4.83 20.07
CA ALA A 158 0.09 5.69 19.62
C ALA A 158 0.86 5.08 18.44
N PRO A 159 0.85 5.66 17.22
CA PRO A 159 1.66 5.18 16.10
C PRO A 159 3.16 5.26 16.40
N VAL A 160 3.94 4.44 15.69
CA VAL A 160 5.40 4.46 15.68
C VAL A 160 5.85 4.77 14.26
N THR A 161 6.56 5.88 14.10
CA THR A 161 6.97 6.40 12.79
C THR A 161 8.49 6.56 12.71
N SER A 162 9.02 6.42 11.51
CA SER A 162 10.43 6.69 11.21
C SER A 162 10.56 7.36 9.84
N ASP A 163 10.89 8.65 9.87
CA ASP A 163 10.82 9.52 8.70
C ASP A 163 12.03 9.39 7.75
N ALA A 164 11.88 10.08 6.61
CA ALA A 164 12.84 10.14 5.52
C ALA A 164 14.25 10.60 5.92
N THR A 165 15.26 10.01 5.27
CA THR A 165 16.66 10.47 5.44
C THR A 165 16.91 11.80 4.72
N THR A 166 16.25 12.04 3.60
CA THR A 166 16.34 13.27 2.79
C THR A 166 14.97 13.60 2.20
N GLY A 167 14.47 14.82 2.40
CA GLY A 167 13.14 15.27 1.98
C GLY A 167 12.33 15.86 3.14
N ASP A 168 11.13 16.35 2.87
CA ASP A 168 10.23 16.92 3.87
C ASP A 168 9.26 15.87 4.42
N ALA A 169 8.99 15.89 5.73
CA ALA A 169 8.02 15.01 6.38
C ALA A 169 6.88 15.81 7.03
N VAL A 170 5.64 15.40 6.78
CA VAL A 170 4.44 15.98 7.41
C VAL A 170 3.60 14.88 8.02
N GLU A 171 3.50 14.89 9.34
CA GLU A 171 2.70 13.91 10.07
C GLU A 171 1.49 14.56 10.77
N MET A 172 0.33 13.90 10.73
CA MET A 172 -0.83 14.29 11.51
C MET A 172 -1.37 13.12 12.32
N PHE A 173 -1.43 13.29 13.65
CA PHE A 173 -1.90 12.27 14.58
C PHE A 173 -3.19 12.69 15.25
N THR A 174 -4.23 11.89 15.08
CA THR A 174 -5.46 11.91 15.86
C THR A 174 -5.55 10.62 16.66
N SER A 175 -5.17 10.65 17.94
CA SER A 175 -5.08 9.43 18.74
C SER A 175 -5.56 9.54 20.20
N GLY A 176 -5.94 8.41 20.79
CA GLY A 176 -6.12 8.32 22.26
C GLY A 176 -4.80 8.36 23.05
N SER A 177 -3.65 8.32 22.38
CA SER A 177 -2.32 8.30 22.99
C SER A 177 -1.29 9.09 22.17
N ALA A 178 -0.23 9.59 22.81
CA ALA A 178 0.82 10.33 22.12
C ALA A 178 1.72 9.37 21.30
N PRO A 179 2.02 9.67 20.03
CA PRO A 179 2.87 8.84 19.16
C PRO A 179 4.31 8.77 19.65
N VAL A 180 5.04 7.79 19.13
CA VAL A 180 6.48 7.65 19.27
C VAL A 180 7.12 7.86 17.90
N ALA A 181 7.54 9.08 17.61
CA ALA A 181 8.27 9.42 16.39
C ALA A 181 9.78 9.38 16.66
N ASP A 182 10.55 8.63 15.85
CA ASP A 182 12.02 8.73 15.77
C ASP A 182 12.41 9.39 14.44
N ALA A 183 11.92 10.61 14.21
CA ALA A 183 12.24 11.40 13.03
C ALA A 183 13.74 11.70 12.98
N ARG A 184 14.45 11.13 11.99
CA ARG A 184 15.85 11.44 11.68
C ARG A 184 15.99 11.95 10.25
N ILE A 185 15.55 13.19 10.03
CA ILE A 185 15.83 13.89 8.77
C ILE A 185 17.28 14.39 8.78
N THR A 186 18.07 13.96 7.79
CA THR A 186 19.44 14.45 7.58
C THR A 186 19.45 15.75 6.77
N ASP A 187 18.50 15.91 5.83
CA ASP A 187 18.31 17.10 4.99
C ASP A 187 16.82 17.25 4.63
N GLY A 188 16.18 18.37 4.98
CA GLY A 188 14.73 18.63 4.83
C GLY A 188 14.05 19.16 6.11
N GLU A 189 12.73 19.35 6.08
CA GLU A 189 11.91 19.82 7.20
C GLU A 189 10.93 18.75 7.71
N ALA A 190 10.80 18.60 9.03
CA ALA A 190 9.79 17.74 9.66
C ALA A 190 8.73 18.58 10.39
N THR A 191 7.46 18.34 10.11
CA THR A 191 6.31 18.97 10.79
C THR A 191 5.32 17.92 11.26
N ALA A 192 5.05 17.88 12.57
CA ALA A 192 4.05 16.98 13.14
C ALA A 192 2.95 17.74 13.90
N LEU A 193 1.70 17.34 13.69
CA LEU A 193 0.54 17.84 14.43
C LEU A 193 -0.11 16.73 15.24
N PHE A 194 -0.25 16.95 16.55
CA PHE A 194 -0.84 15.97 17.47
C PHE A 194 -2.15 16.49 18.05
N THR A 195 -3.23 15.72 17.89
CA THR A 195 -4.50 15.91 18.58
C THR A 195 -4.88 14.64 19.34
N SER A 196 -5.01 14.75 20.66
CA SER A 196 -5.34 13.60 21.52
C SER A 196 -6.71 13.70 22.16
N GLY A 197 -7.49 12.61 22.12
CA GLY A 197 -8.71 12.45 22.90
C GLY A 197 -8.38 12.10 24.35
N SER A 198 -8.56 13.07 25.26
CA SER A 198 -8.31 12.93 26.71
C SER A 198 -9.21 11.92 27.42
#